data_AF-A0A7S3DX48-F1
#
_entry.id   AF-A0A7S3DX48-F1
#
_cell.length_a   1.000
_cell.length_b   1.000
_cell.length_c   1.000
_cell.angle_alpha   90.00
_cell.angle_beta   90.00
_cell.angle_gamma   90.00
#
_symmetry.space_group_name_H-M   'P 1'
#
loop_
_entity.id
_entity.type
_entity.pdbx_description
1 polymer ?
#
loop_
_entity_poly.entity_id
_entity_poly.type
_entity_poly.pdbx_seq_one_letter_code
_entity_poly.pdbx_strand_id
1 'polypeptide(L)'
;MMFQRLTCAALFLALGGVQAAEEDHETCACLAEELGFTINCAAEDVMKAALPLLQTNDCDTDCSSTVCKTQFGIIQAHHDYCLGSDVPEEVEAALHIYEDTCESCEIVRLVDPNLPECPAVVCNDGSGNDAYNKLVGNGCGTTCTAACADDFRILKAVHDTCEEDSLDTAAELAFHTYEEACEDFNCNILTEEDQLECHHDEGEGGDSAAAGNWHAVALLLVSVSGAWTALIV
;
A
#
# COMPACT_ATOMS: atom_id res chain seq x y z
N MET A 1 -70.84 14.77 -20.37
CA MET A 1 -69.88 13.97 -19.58
C MET A 1 -68.53 14.11 -20.29
N MET A 2 -67.77 15.20 -20.17
CA MET A 2 -67.05 15.72 -19.00
C MET A 2 -66.10 14.66 -18.42
N PHE A 3 -64.85 14.63 -18.90
CA PHE A 3 -63.64 14.57 -18.07
C PHE A 3 -62.42 15.04 -18.86
N GLN A 4 -61.94 16.21 -18.45
CA GLN A 4 -60.65 16.81 -18.75
C GLN A 4 -59.70 16.39 -17.63
N ARG A 5 -58.54 15.80 -17.96
CA ARG A 5 -57.37 15.68 -17.07
C ARG A 5 -56.12 15.72 -17.95
N LEU A 6 -55.50 16.89 -18.05
CA LEU A 6 -54.36 17.34 -17.25
C LEU A 6 -53.05 16.64 -17.65
N THR A 7 -52.24 17.41 -18.36
CA THR A 7 -50.80 17.36 -18.50
C THR A 7 -50.08 16.97 -17.21
N CYS A 8 -49.18 15.99 -17.28
CA CYS A 8 -48.06 15.87 -16.36
C CYS A 8 -46.78 16.12 -17.17
N ALA A 9 -46.24 17.32 -17.05
CA ALA A 9 -44.92 17.64 -17.55
C ALA A 9 -43.89 16.85 -16.74
N ALA A 10 -43.12 15.99 -17.40
CA ALA A 10 -41.97 15.34 -16.80
C ALA A 10 -40.87 16.40 -16.63
N LEU A 11 -40.82 17.00 -15.44
CA LEU A 11 -39.68 17.79 -15.00
C LEU A 11 -38.62 16.80 -14.50
N PHE A 12 -37.70 16.42 -15.40
CA PHE A 12 -36.47 15.73 -15.01
C PHE A 12 -35.62 16.72 -14.20
N LEU A 13 -35.75 16.65 -12.88
CA LEU A 13 -34.73 17.17 -11.97
C LEU A 13 -33.51 16.28 -12.14
N ALA A 14 -32.52 16.79 -12.88
CA ALA A 14 -31.17 16.28 -12.83
C ALA A 14 -30.64 16.50 -11.42
N LEU A 15 -30.81 15.49 -10.56
CA LEU A 15 -29.98 15.34 -9.38
C LEU A 15 -28.57 15.11 -9.92
N GLY A 16 -27.75 16.17 -9.87
CA GLY A 16 -26.32 16.01 -9.98
C GLY A 16 -25.90 15.05 -8.89
N GLY A 17 -25.54 13.83 -9.28
CA GLY A 17 -24.79 12.95 -8.40
C GLY A 17 -23.51 13.71 -8.05
N VAL A 18 -23.36 14.02 -6.78
CA VAL A 18 -22.05 14.23 -6.20
C VAL A 18 -21.38 12.87 -6.34
N GLN A 19 -20.56 12.71 -7.38
CA GLN A 19 -19.51 11.70 -7.35
C GLN A 19 -18.61 12.18 -6.22
N ALA A 20 -18.61 11.45 -5.10
CA ALA A 20 -17.45 11.45 -4.24
C ALA A 20 -16.28 11.12 -5.18
N ALA A 21 -15.30 12.00 -5.27
CA ALA A 21 -14.02 11.56 -5.79
C ALA A 21 -13.58 10.46 -4.83
N GLU A 22 -13.39 9.24 -5.33
CA GLU A 22 -12.44 8.34 -4.69
C GLU A 22 -11.15 9.16 -4.62
N GLU A 23 -10.72 9.49 -3.41
CA GLU A 23 -9.37 10.04 -3.24
C GLU A 23 -8.47 8.85 -3.60
N ASP A 24 -7.90 8.85 -4.81
CA ASP A 24 -6.87 7.88 -5.16
C ASP A 24 -5.67 8.22 -4.29
N HIS A 25 -5.48 7.46 -3.21
CA HIS A 25 -4.28 7.56 -2.40
C HIS A 25 -3.07 7.17 -3.26
N GLU A 26 -1.93 7.83 -3.06
CA GLU A 26 -0.72 7.51 -3.79
C GLU A 26 -0.21 6.11 -3.40
N THR A 27 0.24 5.30 -4.36
CA THR A 27 0.88 4.02 -4.03
C THR A 27 2.20 4.24 -3.28
N CYS A 28 2.53 3.37 -2.32
CA CYS A 28 3.78 3.52 -1.58
C CYS A 28 5.03 3.41 -2.46
N ALA A 29 4.96 2.73 -3.62
CA ALA A 29 6.04 2.72 -4.59
C ALA A 29 6.27 4.09 -5.23
N CYS A 30 5.21 4.83 -5.55
CA CYS A 30 5.33 6.20 -6.08
C CYS A 30 5.83 7.18 -5.03
N LEU A 31 5.33 7.09 -3.79
CA LEU A 31 5.86 7.88 -2.68
C LEU A 31 7.36 7.59 -2.44
N ALA A 32 7.76 6.33 -2.50
CA ALA A 32 9.16 5.92 -2.37
C ALA A 32 10.05 6.49 -3.49
N GLU A 33 9.57 6.50 -4.72
CA GLU A 33 10.25 7.13 -5.85
C GLU A 33 10.37 8.64 -5.68
N GLU A 34 9.29 9.33 -5.32
CA GLU A 34 9.27 10.79 -5.12
C GLU A 34 10.24 11.22 -4.02
N LEU A 35 10.19 10.55 -2.86
CA LEU A 35 10.96 10.91 -1.67
C LEU A 35 12.35 10.26 -1.65
N GLY A 36 12.64 9.36 -2.59
CA GLY A 36 13.95 8.77 -2.79
C GLY A 36 14.35 7.74 -1.72
N PHE A 37 13.39 6.93 -1.23
CA PHE A 37 13.67 5.77 -0.39
C PHE A 37 13.37 4.45 -1.12
N THR A 38 13.64 3.32 -0.48
CA THR A 38 13.39 1.99 -1.05
C THR A 38 12.65 1.14 -0.02
N ILE A 39 11.63 0.42 -0.46
CA ILE A 39 10.90 -0.55 0.35
C ILE A 39 11.69 -1.87 0.33
N ASN A 40 12.24 -2.26 1.48
CA ASN A 40 13.05 -3.47 1.63
C ASN A 40 12.90 -4.07 3.02
N CYS A 41 12.21 -5.20 3.12
CA CYS A 41 11.94 -5.86 4.41
C CYS A 41 13.19 -6.33 5.16
N ALA A 42 14.35 -6.42 4.51
CA ALA A 42 15.61 -6.71 5.19
C ALA A 42 16.28 -5.47 5.83
N ALA A 43 15.69 -4.27 5.68
CA ALA A 43 16.28 -2.99 6.09
C ALA A 43 15.77 -2.48 7.44
N GLU A 44 15.71 -3.33 8.47
CA GLU A 44 15.28 -2.96 9.83
C GLU A 44 15.96 -1.69 10.38
N ASP A 45 17.26 -1.54 10.15
CA ASP A 45 18.02 -0.37 10.63
C ASP A 45 17.48 0.95 10.05
N VAL A 46 16.90 0.92 8.83
CA VAL A 46 16.30 2.10 8.18
C VAL A 46 14.99 2.47 8.87
N MET A 47 14.13 1.48 9.15
CA MET A 47 12.87 1.68 9.89
C MET A 47 13.14 2.23 11.30
N LYS A 48 14.07 1.61 12.04
CA LYS A 48 14.46 2.05 13.39
C LYS A 48 15.07 3.46 13.41
N ALA A 49 15.77 3.85 12.35
CA ALA A 49 16.37 5.18 12.24
C ALA A 49 15.33 6.28 11.88
N ALA A 50 14.24 5.93 11.20
CA ALA A 50 13.19 6.87 10.83
C ALA A 50 12.37 7.35 12.04
N LEU A 51 12.05 6.45 12.98
CA LEU A 51 11.23 6.77 14.15
C LEU A 51 11.77 7.94 15.02
N PRO A 52 13.04 7.98 15.46
CA PRO A 52 13.53 9.12 16.25
C PRO A 52 13.54 10.44 15.47
N LEU A 53 13.60 10.39 14.12
CA LEU A 53 13.49 11.59 13.29
C LEU A 53 12.06 12.12 13.24
N LEU A 54 11.04 11.25 13.22
CA LEU A 54 9.65 11.66 13.37
C LEU A 54 9.41 12.35 14.71
N GLN A 55 9.90 11.75 15.80
CA GLN A 55 9.79 12.30 17.16
C GLN A 55 10.51 13.63 17.33
N THR A 56 11.72 13.76 16.77
CA THR A 56 12.54 14.99 16.93
C THR A 56 11.98 16.18 16.15
N ASN A 57 11.13 15.93 15.15
CA ASN A 57 10.56 16.97 14.28
C ASN A 57 9.06 17.23 14.55
N ASP A 58 8.50 16.70 15.66
CA ASP A 58 7.10 16.88 16.06
C ASP A 58 6.10 16.51 14.93
N CYS A 59 6.41 15.44 14.18
CA CYS A 59 5.66 15.04 12.99
C CYS A 59 4.24 14.54 13.29
N ASP A 60 3.94 14.20 14.55
CA ASP A 60 2.61 13.87 15.07
C ASP A 60 1.72 15.12 15.24
N THR A 61 2.27 16.32 15.05
CA THR A 61 1.53 17.58 15.08
C THR A 61 1.49 18.27 13.72
N ASP A 62 2.57 18.20 12.95
CA ASP A 62 2.67 18.76 11.60
C ASP A 62 3.58 17.91 10.71
N CYS A 63 2.98 17.20 9.76
CA CYS A 63 3.68 16.33 8.82
C CYS A 63 4.00 17.00 7.47
N SER A 64 3.88 18.33 7.36
CA SER A 64 4.08 19.05 6.09
C SER A 64 5.54 19.12 5.63
N SER A 65 6.50 18.87 6.53
CA SER A 65 7.93 18.93 6.20
C SER A 65 8.38 17.71 5.40
N THR A 66 9.35 17.89 4.49
CA THR A 66 9.94 16.77 3.73
C THR A 66 10.53 15.69 4.65
N VAL A 67 11.08 16.08 5.80
CA VAL A 67 11.59 15.11 6.78
C VAL A 67 10.44 14.25 7.30
N CYS A 68 9.34 14.85 7.76
CA CYS A 68 8.20 14.10 8.27
C CYS A 68 7.62 13.16 7.21
N LYS A 69 7.32 13.68 6.01
CA LYS A 69 6.80 12.86 4.90
C LYS A 69 7.71 11.68 4.57
N THR A 70 9.02 11.91 4.47
CA THR A 70 9.97 10.85 4.12
C THR A 70 10.08 9.80 5.22
N GLN A 71 10.19 10.22 6.48
CA GLN A 71 10.37 9.26 7.58
C GLN A 71 9.09 8.49 7.87
N PHE A 72 7.92 9.12 7.73
CA PHE A 72 6.63 8.45 7.84
C PHE A 72 6.44 7.46 6.68
N GLY A 73 6.65 7.89 5.43
CA GLY A 73 6.58 7.01 4.27
C GLY A 73 7.52 5.80 4.36
N ILE A 74 8.71 5.97 4.95
CA ILE A 74 9.59 4.82 5.25
C ILE A 74 8.91 3.84 6.21
N ILE A 75 8.40 4.27 7.37
CA ILE A 75 7.85 3.34 8.35
C ILE A 75 6.52 2.74 7.88
N GLN A 76 5.64 3.53 7.27
CA GLN A 76 4.33 3.09 6.81
C GLN A 76 4.45 2.07 5.67
N ALA A 77 5.23 2.39 4.63
CA ALA A 77 5.38 1.49 3.49
C ALA A 77 5.99 0.14 3.87
N HIS A 78 6.86 0.09 4.90
CA HIS A 78 7.40 -1.17 5.38
C HIS A 78 6.42 -1.90 6.32
N HIS A 79 5.69 -1.18 7.17
CA HIS A 79 4.65 -1.75 8.03
C HIS A 79 3.56 -2.48 7.21
N ASP A 80 3.09 -1.81 6.16
CA ASP A 80 2.00 -2.30 5.33
C ASP A 80 2.49 -3.41 4.41
N TYR A 81 3.70 -3.29 3.84
CA TYR A 81 4.23 -4.27 2.88
C TYR A 81 4.91 -5.48 3.53
N CYS A 82 5.70 -5.33 4.58
CA CYS A 82 6.52 -6.43 5.09
C CYS A 82 5.71 -7.40 5.96
N LEU A 83 6.23 -8.62 6.13
CA LEU A 83 5.69 -9.53 7.13
C LEU A 83 5.94 -8.94 8.51
N GLY A 84 5.02 -9.10 9.47
CA GLY A 84 5.19 -8.52 10.82
C GLY A 84 6.50 -8.95 11.50
N SER A 85 7.01 -10.15 11.21
CA SER A 85 8.33 -10.60 11.70
C SER A 85 9.53 -9.80 11.17
N ASP A 86 9.36 -9.08 10.06
CA ASP A 86 10.38 -8.27 9.39
C ASP A 86 10.26 -6.78 9.75
N VAL A 87 9.20 -6.37 10.46
CA VAL A 87 9.00 -5.00 10.94
C VAL A 87 9.32 -4.96 12.45
N PRO A 88 10.15 -4.02 12.91
CA PRO A 88 10.41 -3.89 14.34
C PRO A 88 9.13 -3.55 15.13
N GLU A 89 8.84 -4.25 16.22
CA GLU A 89 7.68 -4.01 17.11
C GLU A 89 7.54 -2.54 17.53
N GLU A 90 8.66 -1.88 17.82
CA GLU A 90 8.70 -0.45 18.17
C GLU A 90 8.27 0.49 17.03
N VAL A 91 8.40 0.04 15.78
CA VAL A 91 7.94 0.75 14.58
C VAL A 91 6.46 0.47 14.33
N GLU A 92 6.03 -0.80 14.39
CA GLU A 92 4.62 -1.19 14.26
C GLU A 92 3.74 -0.42 15.24
N ALA A 93 4.13 -0.38 16.52
CA ALA A 93 3.35 0.31 17.54
C ALA A 93 3.40 1.85 17.42
N ALA A 94 4.47 2.42 16.87
CA ALA A 94 4.65 3.87 16.84
C ALA A 94 4.06 4.54 15.61
N LEU A 95 3.88 3.81 14.50
CA LEU A 95 3.30 4.32 13.27
C LEU A 95 1.95 5.01 13.52
N HIS A 96 1.06 4.35 14.28
CA HIS A 96 -0.30 4.83 14.54
C HIS A 96 -0.41 6.18 15.26
N ILE A 97 0.69 6.68 15.82
CA ILE A 97 0.73 8.03 16.41
C ILE A 97 0.73 9.11 15.31
N TYR A 98 1.19 8.77 14.11
CA TYR A 98 1.43 9.72 13.02
C TYR A 98 0.34 9.71 11.95
N GLU A 99 -0.48 8.67 11.86
CA GLU A 99 -1.47 8.47 10.77
C GLU A 99 -2.58 9.52 10.75
N ASP A 100 -2.97 10.08 11.90
CA ASP A 100 -3.93 11.19 11.97
C ASP A 100 -3.40 12.49 11.32
N THR A 101 -2.09 12.61 11.15
CA THR A 101 -1.42 13.87 10.75
C THR A 101 -0.65 13.74 9.43
N CYS A 102 -0.08 12.57 9.16
CA CYS A 102 0.65 12.28 7.95
C CYS A 102 -0.26 11.65 6.90
N GLU A 103 -0.06 12.04 5.64
CA GLU A 103 -0.77 11.47 4.50
C GLU A 103 -0.24 10.06 4.23
N SER A 104 -1.15 9.09 4.11
CA SER A 104 -0.80 7.69 3.88
C SER A 104 -0.60 7.37 2.41
N CYS A 105 0.17 6.32 2.15
CA CYS A 105 0.25 5.66 0.84
C CYS A 105 -0.39 4.27 0.88
N GLU A 106 -0.67 3.68 -0.28
CA GLU A 106 -1.25 2.34 -0.37
C GLU A 106 -0.24 1.28 -0.82
N ILE A 107 -0.20 0.17 -0.08
CA ILE A 107 0.49 -1.07 -0.45
C ILE A 107 -0.08 -2.23 0.36
N VAL A 108 -0.23 -3.40 -0.27
CA VAL A 108 -0.69 -4.63 0.38
C VAL A 108 0.51 -5.43 0.87
N ARG A 109 0.34 -6.06 2.04
CA ARG A 109 1.32 -6.95 2.66
C ARG A 109 1.83 -8.06 1.74
N LEU A 110 3.11 -8.39 1.93
CA LEU A 110 3.83 -9.43 1.24
C LEU A 110 3.17 -10.79 1.48
N VAL A 111 2.94 -11.53 0.41
CA VAL A 111 2.31 -12.86 0.46
C VAL A 111 3.29 -13.89 1.04
N ASP A 112 2.87 -14.59 2.09
CA ASP A 112 3.52 -15.84 2.53
C ASP A 112 2.91 -17.03 1.77
N PRO A 113 3.67 -17.75 0.93
CA PRO A 113 3.16 -18.86 0.15
C PRO A 113 2.64 -20.06 1.00
N ASN A 114 2.90 -20.07 2.31
CA ASN A 114 2.45 -21.11 3.23
C ASN A 114 1.13 -20.80 3.93
N LEU A 115 0.62 -19.57 3.79
CA LEU A 115 -0.60 -19.12 4.46
C LEU A 115 -1.82 -19.17 3.53
N PRO A 116 -3.02 -19.44 4.07
CA PRO A 116 -4.27 -19.36 3.31
C PRO A 116 -4.64 -17.90 3.03
N GLU A 117 -5.61 -17.68 2.15
CA GLU A 117 -6.23 -16.36 1.96
C GLU A 117 -7.08 -15.96 3.18
N CYS A 118 -7.05 -14.67 3.51
CA CYS A 118 -7.88 -14.07 4.56
C CYS A 118 -9.36 -14.07 4.19
N PRO A 119 -10.29 -14.06 5.18
CA PRO A 119 -11.70 -13.86 4.89
C PRO A 119 -11.91 -12.48 4.25
N ALA A 120 -12.82 -12.40 3.29
CA ALA A 120 -13.30 -11.11 2.80
C ALA A 120 -14.03 -10.35 3.92
N VAL A 121 -13.76 -9.06 4.04
CA VAL A 121 -14.33 -8.18 5.05
C VAL A 121 -15.11 -7.03 4.42
N VAL A 122 -15.96 -6.39 5.24
CA VAL A 122 -16.64 -5.15 4.89
C VAL A 122 -16.09 -4.06 5.81
N CYS A 123 -15.44 -3.07 5.23
CA CYS A 123 -14.90 -1.95 5.98
C CYS A 123 -16.01 -1.16 6.68
N ASN A 124 -15.70 -0.59 7.84
CA ASN A 124 -16.60 0.28 8.61
C ASN A 124 -17.94 -0.36 9.07
N ASP A 125 -18.04 -1.71 9.11
CA ASP A 125 -19.22 -2.41 9.63
C ASP A 125 -19.12 -2.82 11.11
N GLY A 126 -17.97 -2.54 11.74
CA GLY A 126 -17.66 -2.86 13.14
C GLY A 126 -17.14 -4.28 13.38
N SER A 127 -17.05 -5.13 12.35
CA SER A 127 -16.64 -6.53 12.49
C SER A 127 -15.21 -6.70 13.03
N GLY A 128 -14.28 -5.82 12.65
CA GLY A 128 -12.91 -5.83 13.17
C GLY A 128 -12.85 -5.55 14.67
N ASN A 129 -13.51 -4.50 15.13
CA ASN A 129 -13.64 -4.18 16.56
C ASN A 129 -14.36 -5.29 17.36
N ASP A 130 -15.39 -5.92 16.78
CA ASP A 130 -16.06 -7.08 17.39
C ASP A 130 -15.12 -8.29 17.51
N ALA A 131 -14.28 -8.53 16.50
CA ALA A 131 -13.29 -9.59 16.51
C ALA A 131 -12.21 -9.35 17.58
N TYR A 132 -11.68 -8.12 17.66
CA TYR A 132 -10.77 -7.70 18.73
C TYR A 132 -11.35 -7.97 20.13
N ASN A 133 -12.60 -7.57 20.37
CA ASN A 133 -13.24 -7.78 21.67
C ASN A 133 -13.34 -9.26 22.07
N LYS A 134 -13.54 -10.16 21.10
CA LYS A 134 -13.53 -11.61 21.36
C LYS A 134 -12.14 -12.14 21.61
N LEU A 135 -11.11 -11.67 20.90
CA LEU A 135 -9.71 -12.03 21.16
C LEU A 135 -9.31 -11.67 22.59
N VAL A 136 -9.68 -10.47 23.05
CA VAL A 136 -9.50 -10.03 24.45
C VAL A 136 -10.24 -10.96 25.40
N GLY A 137 -11.54 -11.21 25.15
CA GLY A 137 -12.37 -12.05 26.02
C GLY A 137 -11.89 -13.50 26.14
N ASN A 138 -11.24 -14.01 25.09
CA ASN A 138 -10.68 -15.37 25.03
C ASN A 138 -9.23 -15.45 25.50
N GLY A 139 -8.58 -14.32 25.81
CA GLY A 139 -7.19 -14.28 26.29
C GLY A 139 -6.15 -14.61 25.21
N CYS A 140 -6.43 -14.26 23.96
CA CYS A 140 -5.61 -14.65 22.81
C CYS A 140 -4.25 -13.92 22.70
N GLY A 141 -4.02 -12.85 23.48
CA GLY A 141 -2.82 -12.00 23.36
C GLY A 141 -1.52 -12.56 23.94
N THR A 142 -1.52 -13.83 24.37
CA THR A 142 -0.29 -14.51 24.85
C THR A 142 -0.18 -15.95 24.39
N THR A 143 -1.31 -16.60 24.07
CA THR A 143 -1.34 -17.92 23.45
C THR A 143 -2.56 -17.98 22.56
N CYS A 144 -2.33 -17.97 21.27
CA CYS A 144 -3.40 -18.15 20.31
C CYS A 144 -3.69 -19.64 20.13
N THR A 145 -4.97 -19.99 20.10
CA THR A 145 -5.42 -21.36 19.82
C THR A 145 -6.39 -21.32 18.65
N ALA A 146 -6.82 -22.48 18.18
CA ALA A 146 -7.83 -22.54 17.11
C ALA A 146 -9.14 -21.79 17.45
N ALA A 147 -9.42 -21.53 18.73
CA ALA A 147 -10.56 -20.73 19.16
C ALA A 147 -10.42 -19.21 18.87
N CYS A 148 -9.21 -18.73 18.62
CA CYS A 148 -8.89 -17.33 18.31
C CYS A 148 -8.73 -17.09 16.80
N ALA A 149 -8.53 -18.15 16.01
CA ALA A 149 -8.10 -18.07 14.63
C ALA A 149 -9.02 -17.24 13.73
N ASP A 150 -10.34 -17.47 13.81
CA ASP A 150 -11.30 -16.79 12.94
C ASP A 150 -11.39 -15.29 13.28
N ASP A 151 -11.42 -14.94 14.57
CA ASP A 151 -11.47 -13.54 15.00
C ASP A 151 -10.13 -12.82 14.69
N PHE A 152 -8.99 -13.49 14.84
CA PHE A 152 -7.70 -12.93 14.44
C PHE A 152 -7.64 -12.61 12.94
N ARG A 153 -8.11 -13.54 12.09
CA ARG A 153 -8.13 -13.32 10.63
C ARG A 153 -9.09 -12.22 10.21
N ILE A 154 -10.22 -12.03 10.91
CA ILE A 154 -11.12 -10.91 10.66
C ILE A 154 -10.45 -9.60 11.06
N LEU A 155 -9.84 -9.52 12.25
CA LEU A 155 -9.14 -8.33 12.71
C LEU A 155 -8.02 -7.95 11.72
N LYS A 156 -7.19 -8.92 11.34
CA LYS A 156 -6.15 -8.76 10.31
C LYS A 156 -6.70 -8.24 8.99
N ALA A 157 -7.74 -8.90 8.48
CA ALA A 157 -8.30 -8.54 7.19
C ALA A 157 -8.88 -7.12 7.18
N VAL A 158 -9.47 -6.66 8.29
CA VAL A 158 -9.89 -5.26 8.41
C VAL A 158 -8.69 -4.32 8.47
N HIS A 159 -7.72 -4.57 9.35
CA HIS A 159 -6.50 -3.77 9.50
C HIS A 159 -5.77 -3.58 8.16
N ASP A 160 -5.49 -4.67 7.44
CA ASP A 160 -4.66 -4.64 6.25
C ASP A 160 -5.43 -4.28 4.94
N THR A 161 -6.77 -4.20 4.95
CA THR A 161 -7.59 -3.92 3.74
C THR A 161 -8.35 -2.59 3.80
N CYS A 162 -8.71 -2.14 4.99
CA CYS A 162 -9.58 -0.99 5.17
C CYS A 162 -8.77 0.27 5.52
N GLU A 163 -9.40 1.43 5.38
CA GLU A 163 -8.83 2.69 5.84
C GLU A 163 -8.54 2.64 7.35
N GLU A 164 -7.48 3.33 7.80
CA GLU A 164 -6.98 3.34 9.19
C GLU A 164 -8.04 3.70 10.25
N ASP A 165 -9.11 4.42 9.88
CA ASP A 165 -10.19 4.77 10.80
C ASP A 165 -11.26 3.66 10.97
N SER A 166 -11.06 2.51 10.34
CA SER A 166 -11.98 1.36 10.36
C SER A 166 -11.93 0.57 11.67
N LEU A 167 -10.85 0.67 12.44
CA LEU A 167 -10.74 0.12 13.78
C LEU A 167 -10.56 1.23 14.82
N ASP A 168 -10.92 0.92 16.06
CA ASP A 168 -10.58 1.81 17.16
C ASP A 168 -9.07 1.69 17.43
N THR A 169 -8.42 2.76 17.88
CA THR A 169 -6.97 2.75 18.22
C THR A 169 -6.54 1.60 19.14
N ALA A 170 -7.43 1.13 20.02
CA ALA A 170 -7.14 0.00 20.90
C ALA A 170 -7.07 -1.34 20.15
N ALA A 171 -7.84 -1.51 19.08
CA ALA A 171 -7.80 -2.67 18.21
C ALA A 171 -6.59 -2.62 17.27
N GLU A 172 -6.30 -1.46 16.66
CA GLU A 172 -5.10 -1.24 15.83
C GLU A 172 -3.83 -1.57 16.62
N LEU A 173 -3.63 -0.92 17.77
CA LEU A 173 -2.41 -1.11 18.55
C LEU A 173 -2.26 -2.51 19.13
N ALA A 174 -3.39 -3.18 19.42
CA ALA A 174 -3.36 -4.54 19.97
C ALA A 174 -3.19 -5.61 18.88
N PHE A 175 -3.50 -5.30 17.62
CA PHE A 175 -3.35 -6.22 16.50
C PHE A 175 -1.93 -6.77 16.42
N HIS A 176 -0.91 -5.91 16.53
CA HIS A 176 0.51 -6.29 16.52
C HIS A 176 0.88 -7.29 17.63
N THR A 177 0.26 -7.17 18.81
CA THR A 177 0.41 -8.20 19.87
C THR A 177 -0.20 -9.55 19.48
N TYR A 178 -1.31 -9.54 18.74
CA TYR A 178 -1.94 -10.76 18.26
C TYR A 178 -1.22 -11.34 17.04
N GLU A 179 -0.57 -10.55 16.20
CA GLU A 179 0.20 -11.08 15.06
C GLU A 179 1.29 -12.04 15.52
N GLU A 180 2.05 -11.69 16.56
CA GLU A 180 3.05 -12.60 17.14
C GLU A 180 2.36 -13.83 17.77
N ALA A 181 1.34 -13.62 18.62
CA ALA A 181 0.70 -14.70 19.35
C ALA A 181 -0.04 -15.69 18.43
N CYS A 182 -0.58 -15.21 17.31
CA CYS A 182 -1.44 -15.92 16.36
C CYS A 182 -0.78 -16.21 15.01
N GLU A 183 0.55 -16.12 14.89
CA GLU A 183 1.31 -16.37 13.66
C GLU A 183 0.89 -17.69 12.96
N ASP A 184 0.69 -18.77 13.73
CA ASP A 184 0.23 -20.08 13.23
C ASP A 184 -1.16 -20.05 12.53
N PHE A 185 -1.96 -19.03 12.79
CA PHE A 185 -3.29 -18.85 12.23
C PHE A 185 -3.37 -17.71 11.20
N ASN A 186 -2.24 -17.15 10.80
CA ASN A 186 -2.16 -16.03 9.88
C ASN A 186 -2.72 -16.36 8.48
N CYS A 187 -2.93 -15.33 7.66
CA CYS A 187 -3.50 -15.41 6.32
C CYS A 187 -2.99 -14.28 5.41
N ASN A 188 -3.14 -14.44 4.10
CA ASN A 188 -2.76 -13.47 3.08
C ASN A 188 -3.96 -12.65 2.61
N ILE A 189 -3.76 -11.35 2.38
CA ILE A 189 -4.58 -10.58 1.45
C ILE A 189 -3.90 -10.69 0.09
N LEU A 190 -4.67 -11.06 -0.93
CA LEU A 190 -4.15 -11.27 -2.27
C LEU A 190 -4.32 -10.00 -3.10
N THR A 191 -3.27 -9.67 -3.83
CA THR A 191 -3.26 -8.65 -4.88
C THR A 191 -2.56 -9.23 -6.12
N GLU A 192 -2.91 -8.70 -7.29
CA GLU A 192 -2.41 -9.18 -8.59
C GLU A 192 -1.30 -8.27 -9.16
N GLU A 193 -0.91 -7.22 -8.43
CA GLU A 193 -0.04 -6.16 -8.94
C GLU A 193 1.41 -6.25 -8.42
N ASP A 194 2.36 -5.73 -9.21
CA ASP A 194 3.73 -5.53 -8.76
C ASP A 194 3.81 -4.22 -7.97
N GLN A 195 3.67 -4.33 -6.65
CA GLN A 195 3.46 -3.18 -5.78
C GLN A 195 4.73 -2.41 -5.41
N LEU A 196 5.90 -2.90 -5.84
CA LEU A 196 7.18 -2.24 -5.56
C LEU A 196 7.67 -1.35 -6.71
N GLU A 197 6.91 -1.30 -7.80
CA GLU A 197 7.17 -0.43 -8.95
C GLU A 197 6.11 0.67 -9.02
N CYS A 198 6.54 1.93 -9.13
CA CYS A 198 5.60 3.02 -9.39
C CYS A 198 5.13 2.96 -10.85
N HIS A 199 3.84 2.72 -11.05
CA HIS A 199 3.21 2.79 -12.36
C HIS A 199 2.61 4.18 -12.58
N HIS A 200 3.30 5.00 -13.36
CA HIS A 200 2.74 6.25 -13.84
C HIS A 200 1.72 5.93 -14.95
N ASP A 201 0.44 6.17 -14.71
CA ASP A 201 -0.55 6.17 -15.77
C ASP A 201 -0.17 7.24 -16.79
N GLU A 202 0.43 6.83 -17.90
CA GLU A 202 0.54 7.67 -19.09
C GLU A 202 -0.88 7.91 -19.60
N GLY A 203 -1.54 8.94 -19.04
CA GLY A 203 -2.85 9.36 -19.51
C GLY A 203 -2.83 9.46 -21.03
N GLU A 204 -3.89 8.95 -21.68
CA GLU A 204 -4.04 8.97 -23.14
C GLU A 204 -4.04 10.40 -23.70
N GLY A 205 -2.86 11.01 -23.75
CA GLY A 205 -2.54 12.21 -24.48
C GLY A 205 -2.21 11.79 -25.90
N GLY A 206 -3.26 11.58 -26.70
CA GLY A 206 -3.12 11.49 -28.14
C GLY A 206 -2.55 12.78 -28.71
N ASP A 207 -1.21 12.87 -28.79
CA ASP A 207 -0.54 13.86 -29.62
C ASP A 207 0.48 13.18 -30.53
N SER A 208 0.09 13.10 -31.80
CA SER A 208 0.98 12.83 -32.91
C SER A 208 2.04 13.94 -32.99
N ALA A 209 3.21 13.72 -32.40
CA ALA A 209 4.36 14.60 -32.58
C ALA A 209 5.62 13.80 -32.94
N ALA A 210 5.78 13.62 -34.25
CA ALA A 210 7.05 13.66 -34.97
C ALA A 210 8.25 12.91 -34.34
N ALA A 211 8.33 11.60 -34.59
CA ALA A 211 9.61 10.89 -34.58
C ALA A 211 10.52 11.48 -35.67
N GLY A 212 11.42 12.36 -35.24
CA GLY A 212 12.46 12.97 -36.05
C GLY A 212 13.38 11.92 -36.68
N ASN A 213 13.42 11.95 -38.00
CA ASN A 213 14.40 11.31 -38.86
C ASN A 213 15.85 11.66 -38.45
N TRP A 214 16.60 10.70 -37.90
CA TRP A 214 18.06 10.76 -37.86
C TRP A 214 18.71 9.37 -38.03
N HIS A 215 19.41 9.25 -39.16
CA HIS A 215 20.52 8.33 -39.47
C HIS A 215 20.22 6.85 -39.75
N ALA A 216 19.89 6.58 -41.01
CA ALA A 216 20.26 5.33 -41.67
C ALA A 216 21.79 5.14 -41.64
N VAL A 217 22.25 4.15 -40.87
CA VAL A 217 23.64 3.66 -40.95
C VAL A 217 23.78 2.83 -42.21
N ALA A 218 24.41 3.42 -43.22
CA ALA A 218 24.77 2.73 -44.46
C ALA A 218 25.84 1.66 -44.17
N LEU A 219 25.50 0.39 -44.43
CA LEU A 219 26.46 -0.69 -44.59
C LEU A 219 27.39 -0.35 -45.77
N LEU A 220 28.66 -0.07 -45.48
CA LEU A 220 29.74 -0.07 -46.47
C LEU A 220 30.68 -1.23 -46.14
N LEU A 221 30.47 -2.34 -46.85
CA LEU A 221 31.40 -3.46 -46.93
C LEU A 221 32.68 -2.98 -47.63
N VAL A 222 33.78 -2.87 -46.88
CA VAL A 222 35.13 -2.79 -47.45
C VAL A 222 35.86 -4.07 -47.08
N SER A 223 35.94 -4.99 -48.04
CA SER A 223 36.78 -6.18 -47.98
C SER A 223 38.25 -5.79 -48.01
N VAL A 224 38.97 -6.00 -46.90
CA VAL A 224 40.43 -5.90 -46.87
C VAL A 224 41.00 -7.22 -47.38
N SER A 225 41.61 -7.17 -48.57
CA SER A 225 42.41 -8.26 -49.12
C SER A 225 43.70 -8.43 -48.31
N GLY A 226 43.91 -9.64 -47.80
CA GLY A 226 45.10 -10.00 -47.04
C GLY A 226 46.36 -10.03 -47.92
N ALA A 227 47.38 -9.30 -47.52
CA ALA A 227 48.75 -9.46 -48.00
C ALA A 227 49.56 -10.15 -46.90
N TRP A 228 49.81 -11.45 -47.06
CA TRP A 228 50.85 -12.17 -46.33
C TRP A 228 52.08 -12.26 -47.22
N THR A 229 53.06 -11.39 -47.02
CA THR A 229 54.42 -11.62 -47.52
C THR A 229 55.18 -12.45 -46.49
N ALA A 230 55.43 -13.70 -46.84
CA ALA A 230 56.35 -14.58 -46.13
C ALA A 230 57.79 -14.08 -46.33
N LEU A 231 58.51 -13.88 -45.22
CA LEU A 231 59.94 -13.65 -45.18
C LEU A 231 60.63 -14.97 -44.78
N ILE A 232 61.26 -15.64 -45.73
CA ILE A 232 62.25 -16.69 -45.45
C ILE A 232 63.44 -16.47 -46.41
N VAL A 233 64.59 -16.17 -45.79
CA VAL A 233 66.01 -16.37 -46.14
C VAL A 233 66.37 -16.46 -47.63
#